data_AF-A0A4P6DYA0-F1
#
_entry.id   AF-A0A4P6DYA0-F1
#
_cell.length_a   1.000
_cell.length_b   1.000
_cell.length_c   1.000
_cell.angle_alpha   90.00
_cell.angle_beta   90.00
_cell.angle_gamma   90.00
#
_symmetry.space_group_name_H-M   'P 1'
#
loop_
_entity.id
_entity.type
_entity.pdbx_description
1 polymer ?
#
loop_
_entity_poly.entity_id
_entity_poly.type
_entity_poly.pdbx_seq_one_letter_code
_entity_poly.pdbx_strand_id
1 'polypeptide(L)'
;MLMRRIRLIDNPPEDNGGGAGGNDEPVDWEAKYKDAVKHSREWEKRAKDNKMAADELEKLKESQMSEAEKTARRINALEKENAAYKAEKQQDAWKTEVSKKTGVPADLLRGSTLEDIQAHAEQLDAVLHPKPKAPQVHGAERQPEGVDADSERRSYLHRLLGNE
;
A
#
# COMPACT_ATOMS: atom_id res chain seq x y z
N MET A 1 -29.53 10.77 -10.74
CA MET A 1 -28.86 10.61 -12.04
C MET A 1 -29.69 11.33 -13.10
N LEU A 2 -29.30 12.54 -13.51
CA LEU A 2 -29.95 13.24 -14.63
C LEU A 2 -29.10 13.06 -15.89
N MET A 3 -29.48 12.12 -16.76
CA MET A 3 -28.97 12.07 -18.13
C MET A 3 -29.59 13.20 -18.94
N ARG A 4 -28.78 14.21 -19.29
CA ARG A 4 -29.14 15.19 -20.32
C ARG A 4 -29.05 14.50 -21.68
N ARG A 5 -30.21 14.24 -22.30
CA ARG A 5 -30.31 13.76 -23.68
C ARG A 5 -29.86 14.87 -24.62
N ILE A 6 -28.85 14.58 -25.42
CA ILE A 6 -28.39 15.38 -26.55
C ILE A 6 -29.58 15.52 -27.52
N ARG A 7 -30.03 16.75 -27.81
CA ARG A 7 -30.97 16.99 -28.91
C ARG A 7 -30.18 17.03 -30.21
N LEU A 8 -30.39 15.99 -31.01
CA LEU A 8 -30.13 15.92 -32.44
C LEU A 8 -30.80 17.13 -33.11
N ILE A 9 -30.01 18.06 -33.65
CA ILE A 9 -30.49 19.16 -34.47
C ILE A 9 -30.59 18.62 -35.88
N ASP A 10 -31.78 18.18 -36.26
CA ASP A 10 -32.18 18.01 -37.65
C ASP A 10 -33.65 18.41 -37.73
N ASN A 11 -33.90 19.69 -37.95
CA ASN A 11 -35.23 20.20 -38.28
C ASN A 11 -35.08 20.95 -39.61
N PRO A 12 -35.65 20.46 -40.71
CA PRO A 12 -35.57 21.15 -41.99
C PRO A 12 -36.31 22.50 -41.89
N PRO A 13 -35.90 23.52 -42.67
CA PRO A 13 -36.61 24.78 -42.68
C PRO A 13 -38.03 24.55 -43.24
N GLU A 14 -39.03 24.80 -42.41
CA GLU A 14 -40.44 24.85 -42.82
C GLU A 14 -40.61 25.96 -43.87
N ASP A 15 -40.99 25.54 -45.07
CA ASP A 15 -41.58 26.37 -46.11
C ASP A 15 -42.91 26.92 -45.59
N ASN A 16 -42.89 28.15 -45.08
CA ASN A 16 -44.10 28.89 -44.74
C ASN A 16 -44.35 29.95 -45.80
N GLY A 17 -44.93 29.49 -46.91
CA GLY A 17 -45.62 30.34 -47.88
C GLY A 17 -46.79 31.06 -47.22
N GLY A 18 -46.55 32.30 -46.79
CA GLY A 18 -47.56 33.23 -46.32
C GLY A 18 -47.44 34.55 -47.07
N GLY A 19 -48.13 34.67 -48.21
CA GLY A 19 -48.28 35.94 -48.91
C GLY A 19 -49.16 36.90 -48.12
N ALA A 20 -48.66 38.10 -47.86
CA ALA A 20 -49.46 39.24 -47.43
C ALA A 20 -48.79 40.55 -47.85
N GLY A 21 -49.48 41.30 -48.71
CA GLY A 21 -49.53 42.76 -48.69
C GLY A 21 -48.27 43.51 -49.14
N GLY A 22 -48.37 44.12 -50.32
CA GLY A 22 -47.41 45.10 -50.80
C GLY A 22 -47.15 46.23 -49.79
N ASN A 23 -45.86 46.45 -49.52
CA ASN A 23 -45.28 47.77 -49.36
C ASN A 23 -44.11 47.81 -50.34
N ASP A 24 -44.37 48.31 -51.55
CA ASP A 24 -43.32 48.73 -52.50
C ASP A 24 -42.66 50.02 -51.98
N GLU A 25 -42.15 49.98 -50.75
CA GLU A 25 -41.14 50.95 -50.32
C GLU A 25 -39.83 50.55 -51.03
N PRO A 26 -39.14 51.50 -51.69
CA PRO A 26 -37.89 51.20 -52.36
C PRO A 26 -36.91 50.62 -51.33
N VAL A 27 -36.53 49.35 -51.52
CA VAL A 27 -35.57 48.67 -50.65
C VAL A 27 -34.27 49.45 -50.66
N ASP A 28 -33.93 50.05 -49.52
CA ASP A 28 -32.65 50.71 -49.32
C ASP A 28 -31.55 49.66 -49.14
N TRP A 29 -30.97 49.25 -50.28
CA TRP A 29 -29.85 48.32 -50.33
C TRP A 29 -28.60 48.87 -49.63
N GLU A 30 -28.43 50.19 -49.56
CA GLU A 30 -27.32 50.83 -48.85
C GLU A 30 -27.48 50.66 -47.33
N ALA A 31 -28.70 50.82 -46.82
CA ALA A 31 -29.01 50.52 -45.42
C ALA A 31 -28.78 49.05 -45.08
N LYS A 32 -29.24 48.10 -45.92
CA LYS A 32 -29.02 46.66 -45.71
C LYS A 32 -27.53 46.28 -45.73
N TYR A 33 -26.74 46.87 -46.63
CA TYR A 33 -25.30 46.64 -46.68
C TYR A 33 -24.60 47.15 -45.41
N LYS A 34 -24.92 48.38 -44.98
CA LYS A 34 -24.38 48.95 -43.74
C LYS A 34 -24.73 48.10 -42.52
N ASP A 35 -25.94 47.55 -42.48
CA ASP A 35 -26.40 46.69 -41.40
C ASP A 35 -25.68 45.33 -41.39
N ALA A 36 -25.53 44.69 -42.56
CA ALA A 36 -24.76 43.46 -42.71
C ALA A 36 -23.28 43.63 -42.31
N VAL A 37 -22.67 44.76 -42.67
CA VAL A 37 -21.29 45.09 -42.26
C VAL A 37 -21.18 45.27 -40.74
N LYS A 38 -22.16 45.91 -40.10
CA LYS A 38 -22.21 46.02 -38.64
C LYS A 38 -22.32 44.65 -37.97
N HIS A 39 -23.23 43.80 -38.43
CA HIS A 39 -23.38 42.45 -37.91
C HIS A 39 -22.13 41.59 -38.13
N SER A 40 -21.46 41.72 -39.27
CA SER A 40 -20.18 41.04 -39.52
C SER A 40 -19.13 41.43 -38.49
N ARG A 41 -18.99 42.72 -38.18
CA ARG A 41 -18.06 43.20 -37.15
C ARG A 41 -18.44 42.74 -35.74
N GLU A 42 -19.73 42.69 -35.43
CA GLU A 42 -20.21 42.18 -34.14
C GLU A 42 -19.92 40.69 -33.97
N TRP A 43 -20.12 39.88 -35.01
CA TRP A 43 -19.76 38.47 -34.99
C TRP A 43 -18.26 38.24 -34.92
N GLU A 44 -17.48 39.05 -35.63
CA GLU A 44 -16.03 39.02 -35.53
C GLU A 44 -15.57 39.32 -34.10
N LYS A 45 -16.15 40.35 -33.47
CA LYS A 45 -15.86 40.67 -32.07
C LYS A 45 -16.25 39.52 -31.15
N ARG A 46 -17.46 38.96 -31.28
CA ARG A 46 -17.92 37.83 -30.47
C ARG A 46 -17.07 36.58 -30.67
N ALA A 47 -16.60 36.32 -31.89
CA ALA A 47 -15.73 35.19 -32.19
C ALA A 47 -14.35 35.37 -31.53
N LYS A 48 -13.78 36.58 -31.55
CA LYS A 48 -12.54 36.88 -30.85
C LYS A 48 -12.70 36.74 -29.34
N ASP A 49 -13.77 37.28 -28.77
CA ASP A 49 -14.05 37.19 -27.33
C ASP A 49 -14.25 35.73 -26.90
N ASN A 50 -14.98 34.94 -27.70
CA ASN A 50 -15.19 33.52 -27.42
C ASN A 50 -13.90 32.70 -27.54
N LYS A 51 -13.05 33.00 -28.54
CA LYS A 51 -11.74 32.37 -28.68
C LYS A 51 -10.85 32.68 -27.48
N MET A 52 -10.76 33.95 -27.07
CA MET A 52 -9.99 34.34 -25.89
C MET A 52 -10.46 33.62 -24.63
N ALA A 53 -11.78 33.53 -24.42
CA ALA A 53 -12.33 32.81 -23.28
C ALA A 53 -12.03 31.29 -23.33
N ALA A 54 -12.01 30.69 -24.52
CA ALA A 54 -11.62 29.30 -24.71
C ALA A 54 -10.13 29.07 -24.40
N ASP A 55 -9.26 29.93 -24.93
CA ASP A 55 -7.80 29.87 -24.72
C ASP A 55 -7.46 30.04 -23.21
N GLU A 56 -8.14 30.93 -22.50
CA GLU A 56 -7.98 31.12 -21.05
C GLU A 56 -8.45 29.90 -20.24
N LEU A 57 -9.58 29.29 -20.63
CA LEU A 57 -10.06 28.08 -20.00
C LEU A 57 -9.12 26.89 -20.21
N GLU A 58 -8.56 26.75 -21.41
CA GLU A 58 -7.58 25.72 -21.72
C GLU A 58 -6.32 25.90 -20.89
N LYS A 59 -5.75 27.11 -20.87
CA LYS A 59 -4.59 27.43 -20.04
C LYS A 59 -4.84 27.19 -18.54
N LEU A 60 -6.03 27.53 -18.04
CA LEU A 60 -6.38 27.29 -16.65
C LEU A 60 -6.49 25.79 -16.34
N LYS A 61 -7.09 25.00 -17.25
CA LYS A 61 -7.17 23.54 -17.11
C LYS A 61 -5.79 22.90 -17.18
N GLU A 62 -4.94 23.29 -18.11
CA GLU A 62 -3.56 22.79 -18.20
C GLU A 62 -2.78 23.10 -16.93
N SER A 63 -2.89 24.33 -16.41
CA SER A 63 -2.22 24.70 -15.17
C SER A 63 -2.72 23.90 -13.97
N GLN A 64 -4.05 23.70 -13.85
CA GLN A 64 -4.64 22.87 -12.80
C GLN A 64 -4.28 21.40 -12.93
N MET A 65 -4.28 20.84 -14.14
CA MET A 65 -3.87 19.45 -14.37
C MET A 65 -2.39 19.26 -14.03
N SER A 66 -1.53 20.20 -14.43
CA SER A 66 -0.09 20.18 -14.09
C SER A 66 0.15 20.25 -12.58
N GLU A 67 -0.54 21.16 -11.87
CA GLU A 67 -0.43 21.26 -10.41
C GLU A 67 -1.07 20.05 -9.70
N ALA A 68 -2.19 19.53 -10.19
CA ALA A 68 -2.81 18.32 -9.67
C ALA A 68 -1.91 17.09 -9.86
N GLU A 69 -1.25 16.96 -11.01
CA GLU A 69 -0.29 15.89 -11.28
C GLU A 69 0.94 15.99 -10.37
N LYS A 70 1.50 17.19 -10.18
CA LYS A 70 2.59 17.42 -9.22
C LYS A 70 2.17 17.06 -7.80
N THR A 71 0.97 17.48 -7.40
CA THR A 71 0.41 17.19 -6.08
C THR A 71 0.19 15.69 -5.90
N ALA A 72 -0.40 15.01 -6.89
CA ALA A 72 -0.61 13.57 -6.87
C ALA A 72 0.70 12.80 -6.80
N ARG A 73 1.73 13.21 -7.54
CA ARG A 73 3.09 12.64 -7.44
C ARG A 73 3.67 12.82 -6.04
N ARG A 74 3.51 14.01 -5.44
CA ARG A 74 4.00 14.29 -4.10
C ARG A 74 3.27 13.48 -3.03
N ILE A 75 1.95 13.36 -3.14
CA ILE A 75 1.12 12.53 -2.25
C ILE A 75 1.56 11.07 -2.37
N ASN A 76 1.67 10.52 -3.58
CA ASN A 76 2.07 9.13 -3.77
C ASN A 76 3.48 8.84 -3.22
N ALA A 77 4.42 9.78 -3.37
CA ALA A 77 5.74 9.68 -2.78
C ALA A 77 5.68 9.66 -1.24
N LEU A 78 4.94 10.60 -0.64
CA LEU A 78 4.76 10.68 0.81
C LEU A 78 4.01 9.46 1.38
N GLU A 79 3.04 8.92 0.65
CA GLU A 79 2.33 7.70 1.04
C GLU A 79 3.27 6.49 1.03
N LYS A 80 4.12 6.35 0.01
CA LYS A 80 5.14 5.29 -0.06
C LYS A 80 6.16 5.41 1.07
N GLU A 81 6.66 6.62 1.34
CA GLU A 81 7.58 6.87 2.46
C GLU A 81 6.91 6.52 3.80
N ASN A 82 5.66 6.95 4.02
CA ASN A 82 4.93 6.60 5.23
C ASN A 82 4.65 5.10 5.36
N ALA A 83 4.34 4.42 4.25
CA ALA A 83 4.13 2.98 4.25
C ALA A 83 5.44 2.24 4.59
N ALA A 84 6.57 2.68 4.03
CA ALA A 84 7.88 2.12 4.36
C ALA A 84 8.24 2.33 5.84
N TYR A 85 8.06 3.55 6.37
CA TYR A 85 8.29 3.84 7.79
C TYR A 85 7.40 3.01 8.72
N LYS A 86 6.12 2.82 8.36
CA LYS A 86 5.20 1.99 9.13
C LYS A 86 5.62 0.52 9.09
N ALA A 87 6.03 0.02 7.93
CA ALA A 87 6.50 -1.35 7.76
C ALA A 87 7.78 -1.60 8.59
N GLU A 88 8.74 -0.69 8.56
CA GLU A 88 9.97 -0.77 9.38
C GLU A 88 9.65 -0.81 10.87
N LYS A 89 8.79 0.11 11.35
CA LYS A 89 8.35 0.08 12.77
C LYS A 89 7.64 -1.21 13.16
N GLN A 90 6.82 -1.77 12.27
CA GLN A 90 6.16 -3.06 12.51
C GLN A 90 7.18 -4.19 12.60
N GLN A 91 8.15 -4.22 11.69
CA GLN A 91 9.22 -5.21 11.71
C GLN A 91 10.05 -5.13 12.99
N ASP A 92 10.42 -3.93 13.43
CA ASP A 92 11.19 -3.75 14.67
C ASP A 92 10.39 -4.14 15.91
N ALA A 93 9.08 -3.86 15.92
CA ALA A 93 8.18 -4.35 16.96
C ALA A 93 8.14 -5.89 16.98
N TRP A 94 7.98 -6.55 15.83
CA TRP A 94 7.99 -8.00 15.72
C TRP A 94 9.33 -8.60 16.16
N LYS A 95 10.47 -8.06 15.71
CA LYS A 95 11.80 -8.49 16.16
C LYS A 95 11.93 -8.38 17.69
N THR A 96 11.45 -7.29 18.28
CA THR A 96 11.50 -7.09 19.73
C THR A 96 10.64 -8.11 20.47
N GLU A 97 9.42 -8.39 19.99
CA GLU A 97 8.53 -9.39 20.60
C GLU A 97 9.08 -10.82 20.47
N VAL A 98 9.56 -11.19 19.29
CA VAL A 98 10.13 -12.51 19.02
C VAL A 98 11.42 -12.71 19.82
N SER A 99 12.25 -11.66 19.94
CA SER A 99 13.46 -11.66 20.76
C SER A 99 13.15 -11.94 22.23
N LYS A 100 12.12 -11.29 22.80
CA LYS A 100 11.69 -11.55 24.18
C LYS A 100 11.21 -12.99 24.41
N LYS A 101 10.58 -13.61 23.40
CA LYS A 101 10.02 -14.97 23.50
C LYS A 101 11.10 -16.05 23.36
N THR A 102 12.05 -15.86 22.47
CA THR A 102 13.08 -16.86 22.12
C THR A 102 14.40 -16.65 22.84
N GLY A 103 14.63 -15.46 23.42
CA GLY A 103 15.90 -15.09 24.03
C GLY A 103 17.01 -14.73 23.01
N VAL A 104 16.72 -14.78 21.71
CA VAL A 104 17.65 -14.37 20.65
C VAL A 104 17.62 -12.84 20.50
N PRO A 105 18.76 -12.13 20.48
CA PRO A 105 18.78 -10.68 20.30
C PRO A 105 18.07 -10.21 19.01
N ALA A 106 17.26 -9.15 19.12
CA ALA A 106 16.51 -8.58 17.99
C ALA A 106 17.40 -8.18 16.79
N ASP A 107 18.65 -7.78 17.06
CA ASP A 107 19.64 -7.41 16.03
C ASP A 107 20.04 -8.58 15.11
N LEU A 108 19.91 -9.82 15.59
CA LEU A 108 20.22 -11.01 14.82
C LEU A 108 19.01 -11.53 14.03
N LEU A 109 17.81 -11.04 14.32
CA LEU A 109 16.58 -11.48 13.66
C LEU A 109 16.38 -10.76 12.33
N ARG A 110 16.25 -11.56 11.26
CA ARG A 110 16.00 -11.07 9.90
C ARG A 110 14.67 -11.60 9.39
N GLY A 111 13.99 -10.79 8.58
CA GLY A 111 12.72 -11.13 7.99
C GLY A 111 11.89 -9.87 7.73
N SER A 112 11.09 -9.91 6.67
CA SER A 112 10.15 -8.84 6.32
C SER A 112 8.75 -9.08 6.88
N THR A 113 8.44 -10.31 7.25
CA THR A 113 7.16 -10.75 7.82
C THR A 113 7.35 -11.30 9.24
N LEU A 114 6.26 -11.40 10.00
CA LEU A 114 6.29 -11.97 11.34
C LEU A 114 6.72 -13.44 11.30
N GLU A 115 6.21 -14.19 10.32
CA GLU A 115 6.49 -15.61 10.11
C GLU A 115 7.98 -15.83 9.81
N ASP A 116 8.59 -15.00 8.95
CA ASP A 116 10.03 -15.10 8.66
C ASP A 116 10.88 -14.84 9.90
N ILE A 117 10.53 -13.78 10.65
CA ILE A 117 11.25 -13.39 11.88
C ILE A 117 11.15 -14.50 12.91
N GLN A 118 9.97 -15.11 13.08
CA GLN A 118 9.76 -16.19 14.02
C GLN A 118 10.48 -17.47 13.61
N ALA A 119 10.38 -17.89 12.34
CA ALA A 119 11.08 -19.08 11.84
C ALA A 119 12.60 -18.94 12.01
N HIS A 120 13.16 -17.75 11.73
CA HIS A 120 14.58 -17.49 11.92
C HIS A 120 14.97 -17.50 13.41
N ALA A 121 14.11 -16.98 14.29
CA ALA A 121 14.35 -17.03 15.73
C ALA A 121 14.34 -18.45 16.27
N GLU A 122 13.41 -19.31 15.81
CA GLU A 122 13.35 -20.72 16.19
C GLU A 122 14.58 -21.50 15.71
N GLN A 123 15.07 -21.21 14.49
CA GLN A 123 16.31 -21.79 13.98
C GLN A 123 17.52 -21.40 14.84
N LEU A 124 17.61 -20.12 15.23
CA LEU A 124 18.70 -19.64 16.09
C LEU A 124 18.60 -20.19 17.51
N ASP A 125 17.39 -20.27 18.07
CA ASP A 125 17.15 -20.85 19.41
C ASP A 125 17.62 -22.31 19.48
N ALA A 126 17.30 -23.12 18.47
CA ALA A 126 17.73 -24.52 18.40
C ALA A 126 19.26 -24.69 18.37
N VAL A 127 19.99 -23.71 17.85
CA VAL A 127 21.46 -23.71 17.79
C VAL A 127 22.09 -23.13 19.06
N LEU A 128 21.51 -22.06 19.61
CA LEU A 128 22.02 -21.36 20.80
C LEU A 128 21.72 -22.12 22.10
N HIS A 129 20.60 -22.84 22.17
CA HIS A 129 20.21 -23.69 23.30
C HIS A 129 20.15 -25.16 22.86
N PRO A 130 21.30 -25.81 22.56
CA PRO A 130 21.28 -27.22 22.23
C PRO A 130 20.71 -27.99 23.42
N LYS A 131 19.61 -28.72 23.20
CA LYS A 131 19.02 -29.58 24.22
C LYS A 131 20.12 -30.50 24.76
N PRO A 132 20.39 -30.51 26.08
CA PRO A 132 21.46 -31.34 26.62
C PRO A 132 21.15 -32.79 26.30
N LYS A 133 21.99 -33.42 25.47
CA LYS A 133 22.02 -34.87 25.38
C LYS A 133 22.55 -35.35 26.73
N ALA A 134 21.65 -35.87 27.57
CA ALA A 134 22.07 -36.57 28.77
C ALA A 134 23.07 -37.67 28.35
N PRO A 135 24.22 -37.80 29.04
CA PRO A 135 25.14 -38.88 28.75
C PRO A 135 24.39 -40.20 28.87
N GLN A 136 24.41 -40.98 27.79
CA GLN A 136 23.77 -42.29 27.77
C GLN A 136 24.66 -43.24 28.58
N VAL A 137 24.41 -43.31 29.89
CA VAL A 137 25.14 -44.20 30.80
C VAL A 137 24.66 -45.62 30.55
N HIS A 138 25.39 -46.38 29.74
CA HIS A 138 25.17 -47.81 29.60
C HIS A 138 25.64 -48.53 30.86
N GLY A 139 24.75 -49.31 31.49
CA GLY A 139 25.08 -50.09 32.68
C GLY A 139 24.91 -49.35 34.01
N ALA A 140 24.04 -48.34 34.10
CA ALA A 140 23.66 -47.71 35.37
C ALA A 140 23.12 -48.70 36.43
N GLU A 141 22.61 -49.85 35.97
CA GLU A 141 22.11 -50.96 36.80
C GLU A 141 23.19 -52.00 37.12
N ARG A 142 24.37 -51.94 36.46
CA ARG A 142 25.47 -52.87 36.68
C ARG A 142 26.31 -52.37 37.86
N GLN A 143 25.90 -52.77 39.06
CA GLN A 143 26.79 -52.72 40.22
C GLN A 143 28.01 -53.62 39.94
N PRO A 144 29.25 -53.17 40.23
CA PRO A 144 30.41 -54.03 40.11
C PRO A 144 30.26 -55.21 41.08
N GLU A 145 30.30 -56.44 40.57
CA GLU A 145 30.47 -57.64 41.39
C GLU A 145 31.92 -57.69 41.90
N GLY A 146 32.22 -56.80 42.86
CA GLY A 146 33.41 -56.85 43.67
C GLY A 146 33.03 -57.46 45.01
N VAL A 147 33.81 -58.43 45.48
CA VAL A 147 33.67 -59.05 46.80
C VAL A 147 33.45 -57.95 47.84
N ASP A 148 32.23 -57.88 48.39
CA ASP A 148 31.82 -56.76 49.22
C ASP A 148 32.80 -56.63 50.38
N ALA A 149 33.39 -55.45 50.61
CA ALA A 149 34.17 -55.18 51.82
C ALA A 149 33.35 -55.46 53.10
N ASP A 150 32.01 -55.52 52.97
CA ASP A 150 31.08 -55.92 54.02
C ASP A 150 31.10 -57.43 54.31
N SER A 151 31.44 -58.28 53.34
CA SER A 151 31.55 -59.74 53.53
C SER A 151 32.76 -60.13 54.40
N GLU A 152 33.90 -59.45 54.20
CA GLU A 152 35.08 -59.62 55.06
C GLU A 152 34.84 -59.05 56.47
N ARG A 153 34.15 -57.92 56.59
CA ARG A 153 33.75 -57.38 57.90
C ARG A 153 32.76 -58.28 58.62
N ARG A 154 31.78 -58.85 57.91
CA ARG A 154 30.81 -59.80 58.47
C ARG A 154 31.47 -61.08 58.93
N SER A 155 32.40 -61.63 58.15
CA SER A 155 33.15 -62.83 58.55
C SER A 155 34.08 -62.58 59.73
N TYR A 156 34.71 -61.40 59.78
CA TYR A 156 35.51 -60.97 60.94
C TYR A 156 34.66 -60.79 62.20
N LEU A 157 33.48 -60.15 62.09
CA LEU A 157 32.54 -60.01 63.20
C LEU A 157 31.99 -61.36 63.66
N HIS A 158 31.67 -62.29 62.74
CA HIS A 158 31.25 -63.65 63.10
C HIS A 158 32.33 -64.43 63.85
N ARG A 159 33.61 -64.21 63.51
CA ARG A 159 34.75 -64.83 64.20
C ARG A 159 35.03 -64.18 65.57
N LEU A 160 34.71 -62.89 65.73
CA LEU A 160 34.92 -62.16 66.99
C LEU A 160 33.78 -62.36 67.99
N LEU A 161 32.55 -62.52 67.50
CA LEU A 161 31.33 -62.67 68.31
C LEU A 161 30.90 -64.13 68.48
N GLY A 162 31.62 -65.08 67.88
CA GLY A 162 31.37 -66.52 68.01
C GLY A 162 32.18 -67.16 69.13
N ASN A 163 31.65 -67.10 70.36
CA ASN A 163 31.99 -68.02 71.45
C ASN A 163 30.87 -69.07 71.54
N GLU A 164 31.23 -70.33 71.28
CA GLU A 164 30.50 -71.62 71.49
C GLU A 164 29.01 -71.70 71.14
#